data_AF-B2TM45-F1
#
_entry.id   AF-B2TM45-F1
#
_cell.length_a   1.000
_cell.length_b   1.000
_cell.length_c   1.000
_cell.angle_alpha   90.00
_cell.angle_beta   90.00
_cell.angle_gamma   90.00
#
_symmetry.space_group_name_H-M   'P 1'
#
loop_
_entity.id
_entity.type
_entity.pdbx_description
1 polymer ?
#
loop_
_entity_poly.entity_id
_entity_poly.type
_entity_poly.pdbx_seq_one_letter_code
_entity_poly.pdbx_strand_id
1 'polypeptide(L)'
;MKENSNYKHNNFNNSKTYNEDTKANNTEKITEEDMELLRLLDIQKGSQTIAIYADILAYISTLEGIDLIYGKYQKEVDVNRLPNPDIPALQSVYLGIIARSMITEIGFLKYDKLYKKYINGEITYSLRPNIDLNIGNVIGLVSSYYTLRGIKGIYKRNIEQPVLGI
;
A
#
# COMPACT_ATOMS: atom_id res chain seq x y z
N MET A 1 9.84 41.53 -22.80
CA MET A 1 8.89 40.40 -22.91
C MET A 1 9.17 39.47 -21.74
N LYS A 2 8.19 39.33 -20.84
CA LYS A 2 8.24 38.47 -19.66
C LYS A 2 7.50 37.18 -20.02
N GLU A 3 8.13 36.02 -19.85
CA GLU A 3 7.45 34.74 -19.82
C GLU A 3 7.28 34.28 -18.37
N ASN A 4 6.05 33.85 -18.08
CA ASN A 4 5.51 33.56 -16.77
C ASN A 4 6.02 32.22 -16.23
N SER A 5 6.58 32.22 -15.03
CA SER A 5 6.58 31.01 -14.19
C SER A 5 5.35 31.05 -13.29
N ASN A 6 4.45 30.09 -13.51
CA ASN A 6 3.22 29.91 -12.73
C ASN A 6 3.40 28.71 -11.82
N TYR A 7 3.90 28.92 -10.60
CA TYR A 7 3.67 27.99 -9.49
C TYR A 7 3.47 28.79 -8.21
N LYS A 8 2.19 29.04 -7.89
CA LYS A 8 1.77 29.65 -6.63
C LYS A 8 1.57 28.53 -5.60
N HIS A 9 2.38 28.57 -4.56
CA HIS A 9 2.29 27.69 -3.40
C HIS A 9 1.00 28.04 -2.63
N ASN A 10 -0.02 27.18 -2.68
CA ASN A 10 -1.26 27.40 -1.93
C ASN A 10 -1.11 26.85 -0.51
N ASN A 11 -0.65 27.72 0.40
CA ASN A 11 -0.86 27.56 1.83
C ASN A 11 -2.35 27.75 2.14
N PHE A 12 -3.06 26.67 2.47
CA PHE A 12 -4.42 26.77 3.01
C PHE A 12 -4.36 27.16 4.50
N ASN A 13 -4.24 28.47 4.75
CA ASN A 13 -4.61 29.05 6.05
C ASN A 13 -6.13 29.13 6.13
N ASN A 14 -6.72 28.29 6.98
CA ASN A 14 -8.16 28.26 7.20
C ASN A 14 -8.52 29.24 8.34
N SER A 15 -8.74 30.52 8.00
CA SER A 15 -9.31 31.49 8.94
C SER A 15 -10.83 31.33 8.98
N LYS A 16 -11.35 30.82 10.10
CA LYS A 16 -12.78 30.72 10.37
C LYS A 16 -13.36 32.12 10.63
N THR A 17 -14.32 32.54 9.81
CA THR A 17 -15.23 33.63 10.16
C THR A 17 -16.61 33.01 10.39
N TYR A 18 -17.05 33.00 11.66
CA TYR A 18 -18.41 32.60 12.02
C TYR A 18 -19.35 33.77 11.75
N ASN A 19 -20.30 33.59 10.83
CA ASN A 19 -21.49 34.43 10.77
C ASN A 19 -22.70 33.57 11.14
N GLU A 20 -23.36 33.95 12.23
CA GLU A 20 -24.71 33.56 12.60
C GLU A 20 -25.69 34.11 11.56
N ASP A 21 -26.41 33.23 10.85
CA ASP A 21 -27.86 33.10 11.01
C ASP A 21 -28.55 32.40 9.83
N THR A 22 -29.34 31.39 10.22
CA THR A 22 -30.55 30.87 9.57
C THR A 22 -30.46 30.27 8.17
N LYS A 23 -30.33 28.94 8.12
CA LYS A 23 -31.30 28.03 7.48
C LYS A 23 -30.98 26.59 7.89
N ALA A 24 -32.00 25.90 8.40
CA ALA A 24 -31.96 24.48 8.72
C ALA A 24 -31.69 23.67 7.45
N ASN A 25 -30.43 23.54 7.09
CA ASN A 25 -29.97 22.51 6.17
C ASN A 25 -29.83 21.25 7.01
N ASN A 26 -30.58 20.20 6.67
CA ASN A 26 -30.36 18.85 7.15
C ASN A 26 -28.89 18.47 6.87
N THR A 27 -28.01 18.84 7.78
CA THR A 27 -26.64 18.36 7.83
C THR A 27 -26.76 17.03 8.53
N GLU A 28 -26.75 15.94 7.77
CA GLU A 28 -26.50 14.61 8.33
C GLU A 28 -25.27 14.74 9.22
N LYS A 29 -25.47 14.65 10.54
CA LYS A 29 -24.38 14.71 11.50
C LYS A 29 -23.60 13.41 11.35
N ILE A 30 -22.43 13.50 10.73
CA ILE A 30 -21.42 12.43 10.73
C ILE A 30 -21.27 11.95 12.17
N THR A 31 -21.52 10.66 12.39
CA THR A 31 -21.43 10.05 13.72
C THR A 31 -19.97 9.82 14.10
N GLU A 32 -19.70 9.57 15.39
CA GLU A 32 -18.37 9.16 15.83
C GLU A 32 -17.92 7.86 15.15
N GLU A 33 -18.87 6.95 14.88
CA GLU A 33 -18.61 5.73 14.15
C GLU A 33 -18.21 5.99 12.69
N ASP A 34 -18.88 6.93 12.02
CA ASP A 34 -18.53 7.33 10.66
C ASP A 34 -17.14 7.95 10.63
N MET A 35 -16.80 8.81 11.60
CA MET A 35 -15.47 9.40 11.72
C MET A 35 -14.38 8.34 11.92
N GLU A 36 -14.64 7.32 12.74
CA GLU A 36 -13.70 6.22 12.93
C GLU A 36 -13.54 5.39 11.65
N LEU A 37 -14.64 5.09 10.96
CA LEU A 37 -14.59 4.35 9.70
C LEU A 37 -13.84 5.12 8.62
N LEU A 38 -14.06 6.44 8.52
CA LEU A 38 -13.33 7.32 7.61
C LEU A 38 -11.83 7.33 7.91
N ARG A 39 -11.42 7.30 9.19
CA ARG A 39 -10.00 7.19 9.57
C ARG A 39 -9.41 5.86 9.13
N LEU A 40 -10.11 4.74 9.35
CA LEU A 40 -9.65 3.42 8.89
C LEU A 40 -9.53 3.38 7.35
N LEU A 41 -10.48 3.98 6.63
CA LEU A 41 -10.43 4.09 5.18
C LEU A 41 -9.25 4.95 4.69
N ASP A 42 -8.93 6.05 5.40
CA ASP A 42 -7.79 6.89 5.05
C ASP A 42 -6.45 6.15 5.22
N ILE A 43 -6.31 5.37 6.31
CA ILE A 43 -5.16 4.48 6.53
C ILE A 43 -5.12 3.39 5.44
N GLN A 44 -6.27 2.80 5.11
CA GLN A 44 -6.37 1.76 4.08
C GLN A 44 -5.94 2.29 2.71
N LYS A 45 -6.36 3.50 2.35
CA LYS A 45 -5.93 4.21 1.14
C LYS A 45 -4.41 4.40 1.11
N GLY A 46 -3.82 4.82 2.22
CA GLY A 46 -2.37 4.95 2.34
C GLY A 46 -1.66 3.60 2.14
N SER A 47 -2.17 2.54 2.76
CA SER A 47 -1.65 1.19 2.58
C SER A 47 -1.75 0.68 1.14
N GLN A 48 -2.87 0.92 0.46
CA GLN A 48 -3.06 0.55 -0.94
C GLN A 48 -2.11 1.32 -1.86
N THR A 49 -1.84 2.59 -1.53
CA THR A 49 -0.85 3.41 -2.26
C THR A 49 0.55 2.81 -2.12
N ILE A 50 0.95 2.37 -0.92
CA ILE A 50 2.22 1.67 -0.70
C ILE A 50 2.28 0.37 -1.52
N ALA A 51 1.18 -0.40 -1.57
CA ALA A 51 1.12 -1.61 -2.37
C ALA A 51 1.31 -1.33 -3.87
N ILE A 52 0.71 -0.26 -4.41
CA ILE A 52 0.91 0.15 -5.80
C ILE A 52 2.40 0.49 -6.06
N TYR A 53 3.06 1.19 -5.15
CA TYR A 53 4.51 1.44 -5.28
C TYR A 53 5.33 0.16 -5.22
N ALA A 54 4.93 -0.82 -4.41
CA ALA A 54 5.56 -2.14 -4.39
C ALA A 54 5.44 -2.83 -5.75
N ASP A 55 4.27 -2.80 -6.37
CA ASP A 55 4.03 -3.41 -7.68
C ASP A 55 4.84 -2.72 -8.79
N ILE A 56 4.96 -1.38 -8.73
CA ILE A 56 5.81 -0.61 -9.65
C ILE A 56 7.28 -1.05 -9.52
N LEU A 57 7.79 -1.29 -8.31
CA LEU A 57 9.16 -1.77 -8.11
C LEU A 57 9.35 -3.21 -8.63
N ALA A 58 8.36 -4.09 -8.46
CA ALA A 58 8.41 -5.45 -9.04
C ALA A 58 8.43 -5.38 -10.58
N TYR A 59 7.66 -4.45 -11.16
CA TYR A 59 7.69 -4.19 -12.59
C TYR A 59 9.08 -3.67 -13.06
N ILE A 60 9.68 -2.73 -12.32
CA ILE A 60 11.04 -2.25 -12.62
C ILE A 60 12.05 -3.40 -12.54
N SER A 61 11.97 -4.26 -11.52
CA SER A 61 12.80 -5.46 -11.41
C SER A 61 12.68 -6.36 -12.65
N THR A 62 11.48 -6.50 -13.19
CA THR A 62 11.24 -7.26 -14.42
C THR A 62 11.92 -6.62 -15.62
N LEU A 63 11.82 -5.29 -15.78
CA LEU A 63 12.49 -4.56 -16.87
C LEU A 63 14.02 -4.68 -16.76
N GLU A 64 14.57 -4.47 -15.57
CA GLU A 64 16.00 -4.63 -15.31
C GLU A 64 16.46 -6.08 -15.56
N GLY A 65 15.60 -7.05 -15.27
CA GLY A 65 15.87 -8.45 -15.55
C GLY A 65 15.93 -8.78 -17.04
N ILE A 66 15.08 -8.13 -17.83
CA ILE A 66 15.12 -8.21 -19.31
C ILE A 66 16.42 -7.59 -19.83
N ASP A 67 16.78 -6.40 -19.36
CA ASP A 67 18.02 -5.71 -19.75
C ASP A 67 19.27 -6.52 -19.37
N LEU A 68 19.27 -7.12 -18.19
CA LEU A 68 20.34 -8.02 -17.73
C LEU A 68 20.52 -9.21 -18.69
N ILE A 69 19.43 -9.80 -19.20
CA ILE A 69 19.51 -10.90 -20.17
C ILE A 69 20.07 -10.41 -21.50
N TYR A 70 19.53 -9.33 -22.08
CA TYR A 70 19.98 -8.82 -23.37
C TYR A 70 21.43 -8.36 -23.32
N GLY A 71 21.86 -7.74 -22.23
CA GLY A 71 23.22 -7.24 -22.04
C GLY A 71 24.29 -8.32 -22.11
N LYS A 72 23.97 -9.58 -21.80
CA LYS A 72 24.91 -10.72 -21.93
C LYS A 72 25.34 -10.99 -23.37
N TYR A 73 24.56 -10.55 -24.35
CA TYR A 73 24.79 -10.82 -25.77
C TYR A 73 25.32 -9.60 -26.54
N GLN A 74 25.43 -8.44 -25.88
CA GLN A 74 25.94 -7.22 -26.49
C GLN A 74 27.46 -7.10 -26.28
N LYS A 75 28.22 -7.00 -27.38
CA LYS A 75 29.70 -7.02 -27.37
C LYS A 75 30.36 -5.79 -26.72
N GLU A 76 29.60 -4.73 -26.44
CA GLU A 76 30.12 -3.43 -25.97
C GLU A 76 29.54 -2.99 -24.62
N VAL A 77 28.76 -3.84 -23.94
CA VAL A 77 28.17 -3.46 -22.64
C VAL A 77 29.21 -3.60 -21.53
N ASP A 78 29.49 -2.47 -20.88
CA ASP A 78 30.24 -2.46 -19.62
C ASP A 78 29.46 -3.26 -18.58
N VAL A 79 30.03 -4.37 -18.13
CA VAL A 79 29.44 -5.29 -17.14
C VAL A 79 29.10 -4.55 -15.84
N ASN A 80 29.79 -3.44 -15.54
CA ASN A 80 29.53 -2.59 -14.38
C ASN A 80 28.31 -1.66 -14.55
N ARG A 81 27.74 -1.57 -15.76
CA ARG A 81 26.54 -0.78 -16.08
C ARG A 81 25.27 -1.63 -16.20
N LEU A 82 25.38 -2.95 -16.03
CA LEU A 82 24.20 -3.82 -16.03
C LEU A 82 23.36 -3.52 -14.79
N PRO A 83 22.04 -3.36 -14.93
CA PRO A 83 21.16 -3.15 -13.79
C PRO A 83 21.12 -4.41 -12.90
N ASN A 84 20.82 -4.22 -11.63
CA ASN A 84 20.67 -5.31 -10.67
C ASN A 84 19.18 -5.45 -10.32
N PRO A 85 18.45 -6.36 -11.00
CA PRO A 85 17.01 -6.52 -10.82
C PRO A 85 16.62 -6.95 -9.41
N ASP A 86 17.55 -7.54 -8.63
CA ASP A 86 17.26 -8.02 -7.29
C ASP A 86 17.05 -6.87 -6.29
N ILE A 87 17.58 -5.66 -6.57
CA ILE A 87 17.42 -4.48 -5.71
C ILE A 87 15.95 -4.01 -5.70
N PRO A 88 15.35 -3.64 -6.84
CA PRO A 88 13.94 -3.24 -6.87
C PRO A 88 13.00 -4.39 -6.46
N ALA A 89 13.35 -5.65 -6.73
CA ALA A 89 12.63 -6.82 -6.21
C ALA A 89 12.57 -6.83 -4.68
N LEU A 90 13.73 -6.64 -4.02
CA LEU A 90 13.80 -6.64 -2.56
C LEU A 90 13.04 -5.47 -1.96
N GLN A 91 13.14 -4.28 -2.56
CA GLN A 91 12.38 -3.10 -2.15
C GLN A 91 10.87 -3.31 -2.29
N SER A 92 10.42 -3.89 -3.41
CA SER A 92 9.03 -4.26 -3.65
C SER A 92 8.48 -5.14 -2.52
N VAL A 93 9.18 -6.22 -2.17
CA VAL A 93 8.70 -7.13 -1.13
C VAL A 93 8.66 -6.47 0.26
N TYR A 94 9.62 -5.61 0.58
CA TYR A 94 9.55 -4.85 1.83
C TYR A 94 8.33 -3.93 1.91
N LEU A 95 8.05 -3.16 0.86
CA LEU A 95 6.85 -2.32 0.80
C LEU A 95 5.57 -3.16 0.84
N GLY A 96 5.54 -4.29 0.12
CA GLY A 96 4.41 -5.21 0.12
C GLY A 96 4.10 -5.79 1.51
N ILE A 97 5.12 -6.12 2.31
CA ILE A 97 4.95 -6.56 3.70
C ILE A 97 4.38 -5.43 4.57
N ILE A 98 4.88 -4.20 4.43
CA ILE A 98 4.38 -3.05 5.18
C ILE A 98 2.89 -2.82 4.87
N ALA A 99 2.54 -2.76 3.59
CA ALA A 99 1.15 -2.59 3.16
C ALA A 99 0.24 -3.73 3.67
N ARG A 100 0.67 -4.99 3.53
CA ARG A 100 -0.12 -6.13 4.02
C ARG A 100 -0.29 -6.12 5.53
N SER A 101 0.71 -5.68 6.28
CA SER A 101 0.62 -5.54 7.74
C SER A 101 -0.44 -4.50 8.12
N MET A 102 -0.46 -3.36 7.45
CA MET A 102 -1.46 -2.30 7.67
C MET A 102 -2.88 -2.79 7.33
N ILE A 103 -3.08 -3.45 6.17
CA ILE A 103 -4.37 -4.01 5.78
C ILE A 103 -4.85 -5.07 6.79
N THR A 104 -3.93 -5.91 7.26
CA THR A 104 -4.22 -6.93 8.28
C THR A 104 -4.73 -6.28 9.57
N GLU A 105 -4.02 -5.27 10.07
CA GLU A 105 -4.41 -4.52 11.26
C GLU A 105 -5.79 -3.87 11.11
N ILE A 106 -6.07 -3.22 9.98
CA ILE A 106 -7.39 -2.62 9.68
C ILE A 106 -8.51 -3.67 9.74
N GLY A 107 -8.27 -4.85 9.17
CA GLY A 107 -9.22 -5.96 9.21
C GLY A 107 -9.53 -6.44 10.63
N PHE A 108 -8.51 -6.54 11.49
CA PHE A 108 -8.69 -6.89 12.91
C PHE A 108 -9.42 -5.78 13.68
N LEU A 109 -9.03 -4.51 13.52
CA LEU A 109 -9.71 -3.38 14.16
C LEU A 109 -11.20 -3.32 13.79
N LYS A 110 -11.51 -3.53 12.51
CA LYS A 110 -12.91 -3.58 12.05
C LYS A 110 -13.66 -4.75 12.68
N TYR A 111 -13.06 -5.95 12.71
CA TYR A 111 -13.67 -7.12 13.31
C TYR A 111 -13.94 -6.92 14.81
N ASP A 112 -12.98 -6.42 15.57
CA ASP A 112 -13.12 -6.19 17.02
C ASP A 112 -14.27 -5.25 17.34
N LYS A 113 -14.41 -4.17 16.56
CA LYS A 113 -15.54 -3.23 16.72
C LYS A 113 -16.88 -3.91 16.41
N LEU A 114 -16.96 -4.64 15.30
CA LEU A 114 -18.19 -5.37 14.95
C LEU A 114 -18.53 -6.46 15.97
N TYR A 115 -17.53 -7.16 16.49
CA TYR A 115 -17.71 -8.19 17.50
C TYR A 115 -18.33 -7.62 18.78
N LYS A 116 -17.85 -6.46 19.26
CA LYS A 116 -18.43 -5.75 20.42
C LYS A 116 -19.92 -5.41 20.19
N LYS A 117 -20.24 -4.91 19.00
CA LYS A 117 -21.64 -4.59 18.64
C LYS A 117 -22.53 -5.83 18.58
N TYR A 118 -21.98 -6.93 18.06
CA TYR A 118 -22.70 -8.20 17.96
C TYR A 118 -23.04 -8.77 19.33
N ILE A 119 -22.07 -8.81 20.27
CA ILE A 119 -22.32 -9.30 21.63
C ILE A 119 -23.26 -8.39 22.45
N ASN A 120 -23.32 -7.10 22.12
CA ASN A 120 -24.25 -6.15 22.71
C ASN A 120 -25.66 -6.21 22.10
N GLY A 121 -25.87 -7.00 21.04
CA GLY A 121 -27.15 -7.07 20.33
C GLY A 121 -27.47 -5.87 19.45
N GLU A 122 -26.49 -4.98 19.19
CA GLU A 122 -26.64 -3.81 18.31
C GLU A 122 -26.71 -4.21 16.83
N ILE A 123 -26.12 -5.37 16.49
CA ILE A 123 -26.18 -5.96 15.16
C ILE A 123 -26.49 -7.45 15.25
N THR A 124 -27.16 -7.98 14.22
CA THR A 124 -27.59 -9.39 14.17
C THR A 124 -27.02 -10.15 12.97
N TYR A 125 -26.36 -9.46 12.04
CA TYR A 125 -25.77 -10.09 10.87
C TYR A 125 -24.51 -10.89 11.21
N SER A 126 -24.21 -11.88 10.37
CA SER A 126 -23.06 -12.77 10.55
C SER A 126 -21.73 -12.02 10.43
N LEU A 127 -20.82 -12.29 11.37
CA LEU A 127 -19.45 -11.78 11.32
C LEU A 127 -18.50 -12.68 10.51
N ARG A 128 -19.00 -13.81 9.99
CA ARG A 128 -18.18 -14.78 9.23
C ARG A 128 -17.38 -14.17 8.06
N PRO A 129 -17.95 -13.25 7.25
CA PRO A 129 -17.19 -12.61 6.17
C PRO A 129 -15.93 -11.86 6.66
N ASN A 130 -16.01 -11.22 7.84
CA ASN A 130 -14.87 -10.50 8.42
C ASN A 130 -13.80 -11.47 8.94
N ILE A 131 -14.23 -12.62 9.48
CA ILE A 131 -13.32 -13.70 9.88
C ILE A 131 -12.57 -14.22 8.66
N ASP A 132 -13.28 -14.55 7.57
CA ASP A 132 -12.68 -15.07 6.35
C ASP A 132 -11.70 -14.04 5.73
N LEU A 133 -12.04 -12.74 5.78
CA LEU A 133 -11.14 -11.66 5.34
C LEU A 133 -9.87 -11.59 6.19
N ASN A 134 -9.98 -11.70 7.52
CA ASN A 134 -8.82 -11.70 8.41
C ASN A 134 -7.95 -12.95 8.24
N ILE A 135 -8.55 -14.12 7.99
CA ILE A 135 -7.81 -15.33 7.61
C ILE A 135 -7.01 -15.09 6.32
N GLY A 136 -7.65 -14.51 5.31
CA GLY A 136 -7.00 -14.14 4.05
C GLY A 136 -5.81 -13.19 4.26
N ASN A 137 -5.98 -12.17 5.11
CA ASN A 137 -4.93 -11.23 5.47
C ASN A 137 -3.72 -11.93 6.13
N VAL A 138 -3.97 -12.80 7.11
CA VAL A 138 -2.91 -13.58 7.79
C VAL A 138 -2.16 -14.49 6.81
N ILE A 139 -2.88 -15.20 5.93
CA ILE A 139 -2.27 -16.05 4.90
C ILE A 139 -1.41 -15.19 3.96
N GLY A 140 -1.90 -14.02 3.55
CA GLY A 140 -1.16 -13.08 2.72
C GLY A 140 0.12 -12.57 3.38
N LEU A 141 0.09 -12.31 4.68
CA LEU A 141 1.26 -11.91 5.46
C LEU A 141 2.29 -13.04 5.54
N VAL A 142 1.85 -14.26 5.87
CA VAL A 142 2.72 -15.46 5.90
C VAL A 142 3.37 -15.69 4.55
N SER A 143 2.58 -15.62 3.46
CA SER A 143 3.08 -15.73 2.09
C SER A 143 4.19 -14.71 1.80
N SER A 144 3.98 -13.46 2.20
CA SER A 144 4.95 -12.37 1.99
C SER A 144 6.28 -12.61 2.72
N TYR A 145 6.27 -13.23 3.89
CA TYR A 145 7.50 -13.63 4.58
C TYR A 145 8.27 -14.71 3.83
N TYR A 146 7.59 -15.69 3.23
CA TYR A 146 8.24 -16.69 2.38
C TYR A 146 8.80 -16.05 1.10
N THR A 147 8.08 -15.13 0.48
CA THR A 147 8.59 -14.34 -0.65
C THR A 147 9.87 -13.60 -0.25
N LEU A 148 9.89 -12.89 0.89
CA LEU A 148 11.08 -12.18 1.36
C LEU A 148 12.27 -13.12 1.58
N ARG A 149 12.03 -14.31 2.15
CA ARG A 149 13.08 -15.33 2.31
C ARG A 149 13.64 -15.77 0.97
N GLY A 150 12.77 -15.99 -0.03
CA GLY A 150 13.16 -16.33 -1.40
C GLY A 150 14.03 -15.25 -2.05
N ILE A 151 13.55 -14.01 -2.07
CA ILE A 151 14.29 -12.87 -2.66
C ILE A 151 15.61 -12.64 -1.97
N LYS A 152 15.66 -12.67 -0.63
CA LYS A 152 16.93 -12.56 0.11
C LYS A 152 17.91 -13.67 -0.24
N GLY A 153 17.41 -14.89 -0.50
CA GLY A 153 18.22 -16.01 -0.95
C GLY A 153 18.82 -15.77 -2.33
N ILE A 154 18.01 -15.27 -3.28
CA ILE A 154 18.45 -14.96 -4.65
C ILE A 154 19.48 -13.81 -4.64
N TYR A 155 19.15 -12.70 -3.98
CA TYR A 155 20.01 -11.53 -3.83
C TYR A 155 21.41 -11.87 -3.26
N LYS A 156 21.48 -12.85 -2.35
CA LYS A 156 22.75 -13.30 -1.75
C LYS A 156 23.55 -14.28 -2.61
N ARG A 157 22.92 -14.93 -3.60
CA ARG A 157 23.55 -16.01 -4.38
C ARG A 157 24.42 -15.44 -5.50
N ASN A 158 23.80 -14.79 -6.48
CA ASN A 158 24.45 -14.27 -7.69
C ASN A 158 23.46 -13.40 -8.48
N ILE A 159 23.93 -12.23 -8.94
CA ILE A 159 23.21 -11.23 -9.73
C ILE A 159 23.03 -11.64 -11.21
N GLU A 160 23.54 -12.79 -11.63
CA GLU A 160 23.52 -13.23 -13.03
C GLU A 160 22.14 -13.63 -13.55
N GLN A 161 21.12 -13.76 -12.70
CA GLN A 161 19.80 -14.21 -13.11
C GLN A 161 18.74 -13.26 -12.58
N PRO A 162 17.74 -12.88 -13.40
CA PRO A 162 16.64 -12.07 -12.92
C PRO A 162 15.78 -12.88 -11.94
N VAL A 163 15.15 -12.18 -11.01
CA VAL A 163 14.14 -12.80 -10.17
C VAL A 163 12.85 -12.99 -10.95
N LEU A 164 12.23 -14.17 -10.82
CA LEU A 164 10.95 -14.51 -11.43
C LEU A 164 9.92 -14.84 -10.35
N GLY A 165 8.66 -14.47 -10.59
CA GLY A 165 7.53 -14.83 -9.74
C GLY A 165 7.38 -13.95 -8.48
N ILE A 166 7.63 -12.65 -8.61
CA ILE A 166 7.39 -11.64 -7.57
C ILE A 166 6.13 -10.85 -7.90
#